data_AF-A0A1Y2QT73-F1
#
_entry.id   AF-A0A1Y2QT73-F1
#
_cell.length_a   1.000
_cell.length_b   1.000
_cell.length_c   1.000
_cell.angle_alpha   90.00
_cell.angle_beta   90.00
_cell.angle_gamma   90.00
#
_symmetry.space_group_name_H-M   'P 1'
#
loop_
_entity.id
_entity.type
_entity.pdbx_description
1 polymer ?
#
loop_
_entity_poly.entity_id
_entity_poly.type
_entity_poly.pdbx_seq_one_letter_code
_entity_poly.pdbx_strand_id
1 'polypeptide(L)'
;MRSYPNDSPQAAARLLAMALVADGNYSFTELRALDRLNASRQLGLSPEAFKEVIETFCTDLLAAAHGEWTGSARMDEGSRQQLLNEVRDPALRARIVDLCHAVVQADGHEADGEAALLDALTRAWRLQPAGALS
;
A
#
# COMPACT_ATOMS: atom_id res chain seq x y z
N MET A 1 0.17 15.16 -3.09
CA MET A 1 0.10 14.08 -2.09
C MET A 1 0.87 14.51 -0.85
N ARG A 2 0.45 14.10 0.35
CA ARG A 2 1.23 14.39 1.58
C ARG A 2 2.63 13.76 1.50
N SER A 3 3.59 14.24 2.28
CA SER A 3 4.91 13.61 2.41
C SER A 3 5.07 13.07 3.83
N TYR A 4 5.51 11.83 3.95
CA TYR A 4 5.90 11.21 5.22
C TYR A 4 7.43 11.07 5.26
N PRO A 5 8.04 11.06 6.45
CA PRO A 5 9.46 10.72 6.57
C PRO A 5 9.74 9.33 5.99
N ASN A 6 10.92 9.15 5.40
CA ASN A 6 11.34 7.85 4.90
C ASN A 6 11.38 6.82 6.03
N ASP A 7 11.01 5.58 5.71
CA ASP A 7 10.95 4.43 6.61
C ASP A 7 10.02 4.64 7.83
N SER A 8 9.11 5.63 7.74
CA SER A 8 8.13 5.89 8.79
C SER A 8 6.97 4.89 8.77
N PRO A 9 6.32 4.65 9.92
CA PRO A 9 5.08 3.89 10.01
C PRO A 9 4.00 4.37 9.03
N GLN A 10 3.89 5.68 8.81
CA GLN A 10 2.93 6.30 7.90
C GLN A 10 3.28 6.04 6.42
N ALA A 11 4.56 6.11 6.06
CA ALA A 11 5.01 5.74 4.72
C ALA A 11 4.70 4.26 4.41
N ALA A 12 4.95 3.37 5.37
CA ALA A 12 4.63 1.95 5.24
C ALA A 12 3.12 1.70 5.11
N ALA A 13 2.31 2.36 5.94
CA ALA A 13 0.85 2.27 5.87
C ALA A 13 0.31 2.79 4.54
N ARG A 14 0.90 3.86 4.00
CA ARG A 14 0.53 4.38 2.69
C ARG A 14 0.91 3.42 1.56
N LEU A 15 2.07 2.78 1.61
CA LEU A 15 2.44 1.77 0.60
C LEU A 15 1.52 0.54 0.67
N LEU A 16 1.14 0.12 1.87
CA LEU A 16 0.14 -0.93 2.05
C LEU A 16 -1.21 -0.51 1.45
N ALA A 17 -1.66 0.72 1.69
CA ALA A 17 -2.87 1.27 1.09
C ALA A 17 -2.79 1.35 -0.45
N MET A 18 -1.65 1.81 -0.98
CA MET A 18 -1.39 1.89 -2.42
C MET A 18 -1.52 0.53 -3.09
N ALA A 19 -1.03 -0.51 -2.44
CA ALA A 19 -1.24 -1.86 -2.91
C ALA A 19 -2.74 -2.17 -2.92
N LEU A 20 -3.41 -2.10 -1.77
CA LEU A 20 -4.81 -2.55 -1.62
C LEU A 20 -5.80 -1.85 -2.57
N VAL A 21 -5.54 -0.59 -2.95
CA VAL A 21 -6.41 0.12 -3.89
C VAL A 21 -5.95 0.02 -5.36
N ALA A 22 -5.06 -0.91 -5.70
CA ALA A 22 -4.47 -1.02 -7.03
C ALA A 22 -5.49 -1.24 -8.14
N ASP A 23 -6.40 -2.20 -7.97
CA ASP A 23 -7.47 -2.50 -8.94
C ASP A 23 -8.66 -1.52 -8.85
N GLY A 24 -8.59 -0.54 -7.95
CA GLY A 24 -9.71 0.36 -7.65
C GLY A 24 -10.84 -0.32 -6.90
N ASN A 25 -10.60 -1.47 -6.29
CA ASN A 25 -11.64 -2.23 -5.59
C ASN A 25 -11.25 -2.40 -4.12
N TYR A 26 -11.34 -1.31 -3.37
CA TYR A 26 -11.13 -1.35 -1.92
C TYR A 26 -12.41 -1.78 -1.21
N SER A 27 -12.43 -3.00 -0.65
CA SER A 27 -13.61 -3.56 -0.01
C SER A 27 -13.59 -3.43 1.51
N PHE A 28 -14.77 -3.39 2.13
CA PHE A 28 -14.92 -3.49 3.58
C PHE A 28 -14.30 -4.77 4.15
N THR A 29 -14.16 -5.81 3.33
CA THR A 29 -13.55 -7.08 3.75
C THR A 29 -12.03 -6.95 3.93
N GLU A 30 -11.33 -6.26 3.03
CA GLU A 30 -9.88 -6.01 3.15
C GLU A 30 -9.55 -5.15 4.37
N LEU A 31 -10.38 -4.12 4.63
CA LEU A 31 -10.32 -3.32 5.84
C LEU A 31 -10.43 -4.18 7.11
N ARG A 32 -11.38 -5.13 7.12
CA ARG A 32 -11.54 -6.06 8.24
C ARG A 32 -10.38 -7.04 8.36
N ALA A 33 -9.81 -7.48 7.24
CA ALA A 33 -8.64 -8.34 7.24
C ALA A 33 -7.45 -7.61 7.87
N LEU A 34 -7.19 -6.36 7.48
CA LEU A 34 -6.16 -5.52 8.08
C LEU A 34 -6.33 -5.34 9.60
N ASP A 35 -7.56 -5.11 10.05
CA ASP A 35 -7.88 -4.96 11.47
C ASP A 35 -7.63 -6.27 12.24
N ARG A 36 -8.14 -7.40 11.74
CA ARG A 36 -7.92 -8.74 12.31
C ARG A 36 -6.43 -9.09 12.40
N LEU A 37 -5.66 -8.73 11.39
CA LEU A 37 -4.21 -8.92 11.34
C LEU A 37 -3.47 -7.94 12.25
N ASN A 38 -4.13 -6.96 12.86
CA ASN A 38 -3.49 -5.89 13.63
C ASN A 38 -2.42 -5.16 12.80
N ALA A 39 -2.67 -4.95 11.49
CA ALA A 39 -1.70 -4.39 10.55
C ALA A 39 -1.16 -3.03 11.03
N SER A 40 -2.02 -2.18 11.59
CA SER A 40 -1.63 -0.90 12.21
C SER A 40 -0.54 -1.07 13.26
N ARG A 41 -0.73 -1.98 14.22
CA ARG A 41 0.26 -2.27 15.27
C ARG A 41 1.52 -2.92 14.73
N GLN A 42 1.40 -3.77 13.71
CA GLN A 42 2.54 -4.39 13.05
C GLN A 42 3.45 -3.37 12.34
N LEU A 43 2.91 -2.23 11.94
CA LEU A 43 3.65 -1.10 11.35
C LEU A 43 4.05 -0.03 12.37
N GLY A 44 3.66 -0.16 13.65
CA GLY A 44 3.96 0.82 14.69
C GLY A 44 3.00 2.02 14.73
N LEU A 45 1.80 1.90 14.16
CA LEU A 45 0.73 2.91 14.22
C LEU A 45 -0.38 2.50 15.18
N SER A 46 -1.11 3.50 15.68
CA SER A 46 -2.43 3.26 16.26
C SER A 46 -3.43 2.93 15.13
N PRO A 47 -4.54 2.21 15.43
CA PRO A 47 -5.59 1.95 14.45
C PRO A 47 -6.15 3.22 13.81
N GLU A 48 -6.29 4.30 14.58
CA GLU A 48 -6.81 5.59 14.13
C GLU A 48 -5.83 6.25 13.16
N ALA A 49 -4.54 6.29 13.51
CA ALA A 49 -3.50 6.86 12.64
C ALA A 49 -3.35 6.07 11.34
N PHE A 50 -3.47 4.74 11.40
CA PHE A 50 -3.45 3.90 10.21
C PHE A 50 -4.64 4.18 9.29
N LYS A 51 -5.85 4.26 9.85
CA LYS A 51 -7.06 4.61 9.10
C LYS A 51 -6.96 6.00 8.47
N GLU A 52 -6.46 6.98 9.20
CA GLU A 52 -6.27 8.34 8.68
C GLU A 52 -5.33 8.37 7.46
N VAL A 53 -4.24 7.60 7.49
CA VAL A 53 -3.30 7.47 6.36
C VAL A 53 -4.01 6.89 5.12
N ILE A 54 -4.80 5.83 5.30
CA ILE A 54 -5.55 5.20 4.21
C ILE A 54 -6.58 6.18 3.62
N GLU A 55 -7.40 6.82 4.45
CA GLU A 55 -8.43 7.76 4.02
C GLU A 55 -7.82 8.96 3.30
N THR A 56 -6.73 9.48 3.84
CA THR A 56 -5.96 10.57 3.22
C THR A 56 -5.43 10.15 1.85
N PHE A 57 -4.86 8.95 1.74
CA PHE A 57 -4.32 8.46 0.48
C PHE A 57 -5.42 8.27 -0.58
N CYS A 58 -6.57 7.71 -0.20
CA CYS A 58 -7.72 7.58 -1.10
C CYS A 58 -8.24 8.95 -1.57
N THR A 59 -8.28 9.93 -0.65
CA THR A 59 -8.66 11.31 -0.97
C THR A 59 -7.68 11.96 -1.94
N ASP A 60 -6.37 11.76 -1.72
CA ASP A 60 -5.30 12.25 -2.60
C ASP A 60 -5.41 11.65 -4.01
N LEU A 61 -5.73 10.35 -4.11
CA LEU A 61 -5.95 9.67 -5.40
C LEU A 61 -7.17 10.22 -6.15
N LEU A 62 -8.30 10.38 -5.45
CA LEU A 62 -9.52 10.97 -6.02
C LEU A 62 -9.26 12.39 -6.55
N ALA A 63 -8.53 13.20 -5.78
CA ALA A 63 -8.19 14.55 -6.18
C ALA A 63 -7.26 14.57 -7.41
N ALA A 64 -6.28 13.66 -7.47
CA ALA A 64 -5.35 13.54 -8.60
C ALA A 64 -6.05 13.05 -9.89
N ALA A 65 -7.07 12.21 -9.76
CA ALA A 65 -7.84 11.68 -10.88
C ALA A 65 -9.07 12.54 -11.26
N HIS A 66 -9.09 13.82 -10.90
CA HIS A 66 -10.19 14.76 -11.18
C HIS A 66 -11.58 14.24 -10.71
N GLY A 67 -11.62 13.43 -9.66
CA GLY A 67 -12.85 12.85 -9.10
C GLY A 67 -13.23 11.48 -9.67
N GLU A 68 -12.47 10.92 -10.62
CA GLU A 68 -12.68 9.55 -11.11
C GLU A 68 -11.91 8.54 -10.25
N TRP A 69 -12.63 7.66 -9.56
CA TRP A 69 -12.00 6.57 -8.83
C TRP A 69 -11.45 5.52 -9.80
N THR A 70 -10.13 5.45 -9.91
CA THR A 70 -9.42 4.54 -10.83
C THR A 70 -8.40 3.65 -10.12
N GLY A 71 -8.35 3.70 -8.79
CA GLY A 71 -7.35 3.01 -7.99
C GLY A 71 -5.93 3.56 -8.18
N SER A 72 -4.93 2.84 -7.65
CA SER A 72 -3.52 3.18 -7.82
C SER A 72 -2.91 2.64 -9.13
N ALA A 73 -3.60 1.75 -9.86
CA ALA A 73 -3.13 1.23 -11.14
C ALA A 73 -2.98 2.33 -12.20
N ARG A 74 -3.86 3.33 -12.22
CA ARG A 74 -3.76 4.47 -13.17
C ARG A 74 -2.90 5.63 -12.67
N MET A 75 -2.31 5.50 -11.48
CA MET A 75 -1.35 6.47 -10.98
C MET A 75 -0.18 6.62 -11.96
N ASP A 76 0.30 7.84 -12.15
CA ASP A 76 1.49 8.06 -12.96
C ASP A 76 2.71 7.35 -12.35
N GLU A 77 3.62 6.91 -13.21
CA GLU A 77 4.79 6.14 -12.79
C GLU A 77 5.74 6.94 -11.89
N GLY A 78 5.80 8.26 -12.05
CA GLY A 78 6.64 9.13 -11.23
C GLY A 78 6.18 9.16 -9.77
N SER A 79 4.89 9.40 -9.55
CA SER A 79 4.26 9.37 -8.22
C SER A 79 4.39 7.99 -7.57
N ARG A 80 4.18 6.91 -8.34
CA ARG A 80 4.36 5.54 -7.86
C ARG A 80 5.79 5.29 -7.38
N GLN A 81 6.78 5.67 -8.19
CA GLN A 81 8.19 5.50 -7.86
C GLN A 81 8.59 6.35 -6.64
N GLN A 82 8.05 7.56 -6.50
CA GLN A 82 8.28 8.40 -5.33
C GLN A 82 7.79 7.73 -4.05
N LEU A 83 6.57 7.18 -4.04
CA LEU A 83 6.03 6.49 -2.87
C LEU A 83 6.85 5.25 -2.50
N LEU A 84 7.24 4.45 -3.50
CA LEU A 84 8.08 3.26 -3.29
C LEU A 84 9.45 3.61 -2.68
N ASN A 85 10.01 4.78 -3.04
CA ASN A 85 11.26 5.28 -2.50
C ASN A 85 11.18 5.77 -1.04
N GLU A 86 9.98 5.94 -0.49
CA GLU A 86 9.81 6.33 0.91
C GLU A 86 10.11 5.18 1.86
N VAL A 87 10.00 3.92 1.41
CA VAL A 87 10.36 2.75 2.21
C VAL A 87 11.56 2.06 1.57
N ARG A 88 12.72 2.22 2.22
CA ARG A 88 14.02 1.71 1.79
C ARG A 88 14.51 0.57 2.68
N ASP A 89 14.05 0.52 3.94
CA ASP A 89 14.38 -0.56 4.87
C ASP A 89 13.87 -1.91 4.33
N PRO A 90 14.77 -2.88 4.03
CA PRO A 90 14.38 -4.19 3.54
C PRO A 90 13.45 -4.95 4.50
N ALA A 91 13.61 -4.77 5.81
CA ALA A 91 12.75 -5.42 6.80
C ALA A 91 11.32 -4.87 6.74
N LEU A 92 11.19 -3.55 6.57
CA LEU A 92 9.89 -2.89 6.43
C LEU A 92 9.22 -3.25 5.09
N ARG A 93 10.00 -3.37 4.01
CA ARG A 93 9.48 -3.88 2.72
C ARG A 93 8.93 -5.30 2.87
N ALA A 94 9.71 -6.21 3.45
CA ALA A 94 9.28 -7.58 3.70
C ALA A 94 8.01 -7.62 4.56
N ARG A 95 7.94 -6.78 5.59
CA ARG A 95 6.75 -6.65 6.45
C ARG A 95 5.50 -6.24 5.69
N ILE A 96 5.62 -5.29 4.76
CA ILE A 96 4.48 -4.85 3.93
C ILE A 96 4.08 -5.98 2.97
N VAL A 97 5.03 -6.68 2.34
CA VAL A 97 4.74 -7.89 1.51
C VAL A 97 3.97 -8.93 2.32
N ASP A 98 4.44 -9.27 3.52
CA ASP A 98 3.82 -10.26 4.40
C ASP A 98 2.39 -9.85 4.79
N LEU A 99 2.17 -8.57 5.08
CA LEU A 99 0.85 -8.04 5.38
C LEU A 99 -0.10 -8.14 4.18
N CYS A 100 0.36 -7.84 2.98
CA CYS A 100 -0.44 -8.01 1.76
C CYS A 100 -0.82 -9.48 1.55
N HIS A 101 0.14 -10.41 1.70
CA HIS A 101 -0.16 -11.84 1.64
C HIS A 101 -1.17 -12.27 2.70
N ALA A 102 -1.01 -11.79 3.92
CA ALA A 102 -1.92 -12.14 5.01
C ALA A 102 -3.34 -11.61 4.79
N VAL A 103 -3.49 -10.42 4.18
CA VAL A 103 -4.80 -9.85 3.82
C VAL A 103 -5.49 -10.74 2.78
N VAL A 104 -4.79 -11.09 1.70
CA VAL A 104 -5.27 -12.01 0.65
C VAL A 104 -5.70 -13.36 1.22
N GLN A 105 -4.86 -13.96 2.08
CA GLN A 105 -5.17 -15.25 2.70
C GLN A 105 -6.34 -15.17 3.71
N ALA A 106 -6.54 -14.02 4.36
CA ALA A 106 -7.60 -13.83 5.34
C ALA A 106 -8.98 -13.58 4.71
N ASP A 107 -9.04 -13.14 3.44
CA ASP A 107 -10.30 -12.95 2.71
C ASP A 107 -10.87 -14.28 2.18
N GLY A 108 -10.04 -15.32 2.05
CA GLY A 108 -10.47 -16.68 1.69
C GLY A 108 -11.09 -16.78 0.29
N HIS A 109 -10.96 -15.73 -0.51
CA HIS A 109 -11.39 -15.63 -1.88
C HIS A 109 -10.14 -15.48 -2.74
N GLU A 110 -9.51 -16.57 -3.19
CA GLU A 110 -8.48 -16.51 -4.23
C GLU A 110 -9.12 -15.99 -5.52
N ALA A 111 -9.28 -14.67 -5.62
CA ALA A 111 -9.84 -14.00 -6.79
C ALA A 111 -8.67 -13.42 -7.60
N ASP A 112 -8.73 -13.58 -8.93
CA ASP A 112 -7.66 -13.21 -9.87
C ASP A 112 -7.09 -11.77 -9.71
N GLY A 113 -7.79 -10.86 -9.02
CA GLY A 113 -7.30 -9.52 -8.66
C GLY A 113 -6.17 -9.49 -7.63
N GLU A 114 -6.10 -10.47 -6.71
CA GLU A 114 -5.13 -10.53 -5.61
C GLU A 114 -3.72 -10.91 -6.07
N ALA A 115 -3.63 -11.73 -7.12
CA ALA A 115 -2.37 -12.04 -7.78
C ALA A 115 -1.79 -10.78 -8.44
N ALA A 116 -2.65 -9.92 -9.01
CA ALA A 116 -2.21 -8.67 -9.64
C ALA A 116 -1.67 -7.66 -8.61
N LEU A 117 -2.31 -7.58 -7.42
CA LEU A 117 -1.86 -6.81 -6.27
C LEU A 117 -0.43 -7.19 -5.83
N LEU A 118 -0.22 -8.49 -5.58
CA LEU A 118 1.07 -9.02 -5.11
C LEU A 118 2.15 -8.92 -6.18
N ASP A 119 1.80 -9.19 -7.44
CA ASP A 119 2.73 -9.10 -8.57
C ASP A 119 3.09 -7.64 -8.87
N ALA A 120 2.17 -6.68 -8.70
CA ALA A 120 2.49 -5.25 -8.81
C ALA A 120 3.49 -4.78 -7.73
N LEU A 121 3.25 -5.12 -6.46
CA LEU A 121 4.18 -4.79 -5.36
C LEU A 121 5.55 -5.46 -5.51
N THR A 122 5.53 -6.75 -5.86
CA THR A 122 6.76 -7.53 -6.02
C THR A 122 7.56 -7.03 -7.22
N ARG A 123 6.92 -6.69 -8.34
CA ARG A 123 7.59 -6.04 -9.49
C ARG A 123 8.14 -4.68 -9.13
N ALA A 124 7.36 -3.85 -8.44
CA ALA A 124 7.78 -2.52 -8.00
C ALA A 124 9.07 -2.57 -7.17
N TRP A 125 9.18 -3.49 -6.22
CA TRP A 125 10.42 -3.64 -5.43
C TRP A 125 11.51 -4.46 -6.12
N ARG A 126 11.19 -5.38 -7.04
CA ARG A 126 12.20 -6.05 -7.87
C ARG A 126 12.90 -5.09 -8.84
N LEU A 127 12.18 -4.08 -9.32
CA LEU A 127 12.73 -3.01 -10.16
C LEU A 127 13.49 -1.93 -9.35
N GLN A 128 13.38 -1.96 -8.02
CA GLN A 128 14.15 -1.15 -7.09
C GLN A 128 15.13 -2.02 -6.28
N PRO A 129 16.27 -2.43 -6.86
CA PRO A 129 17.32 -3.06 -6.06
C PRO A 129 17.67 -2.15 -4.88
N ALA A 130 17.98 -2.74 -3.72
CA ALA A 130 18.35 -2.05 -2.48
C ALA A 130 19.69 -1.29 -2.64
N GLY A 131 19.68 -0.24 -3.47
CA GLY A 131 20.87 0.42 -3.97
C GLY A 131 20.74 0.79 -5.45
N ALA A 132 19.93 1.79 -5.76
CA ALA A 132 20.12 2.59 -6.96
C ALA A 132 20.21 4.07 -6.54
N LEU A 133 21.31 4.38 -5.86
CA LEU A 133 21.84 5.74 -5.88
C LEU A 133 22.47 5.94 -7.26
N SER A 134 21.95 6.87 -8.03
CA SER A 134 22.69 7.58 -9.08
C SER A 134 22.19 9.01 -9.12
#